data_AF-A0A7J6RPR0-F1
#
_entry.id   AF-A0A7J6RPR0-F1
#
_cell.length_a   1.000
_cell.length_b   1.000
_cell.length_c   1.000
_cell.angle_alpha   90.00
_cell.angle_beta   90.00
_cell.angle_gamma   90.00
#
_symmetry.space_group_name_H-M   'P 1'
#
loop_
_entity.id
_entity.type
_entity.pdbx_description
1 polymer ?
#
loop_
_entity_poly.entity_id
_entity_poly.type
_entity_poly.pdbx_seq_one_letter_code
_entity_poly.pdbx_strand_id
1 'polypeptide(L)'
;YMGIDLMEVYERLDELDSENAESRAATILAGLGFDNEAQARPTKEYSGGWRMRIALAQALFMTPDLLLLDEPTNHLDVPALTWLEEFLASWEKTVIIVSHDRGFLNQTTSHTIFLHRKRLWYYGGNYDTFLRVRAEHRANQAVMAGVQERRVAQLKQFIARFGHGSKKMARQAQSRMKMLSKLQDEAVEVDYDDPYLQLNFPAAAPLPPPCIS
;
A
#
# COMPACT_ATOMS: atom_id res chain seq x y z
N TYR A 1 11.16 -10.51 46.55
CA TYR A 1 11.78 -11.35 45.51
C TYR A 1 10.67 -12.11 44.81
N MET A 2 10.13 -11.57 43.72
CA MET A 2 9.26 -12.35 42.82
C MET A 2 10.18 -13.30 42.09
N GLY A 3 10.15 -14.58 42.48
CA GLY A 3 10.76 -15.63 41.68
C GLY A 3 10.01 -15.69 40.37
N ILE A 4 10.74 -15.57 39.26
CA ILE A 4 10.22 -15.87 37.94
C ILE A 4 9.70 -17.30 38.01
N ASP A 5 8.42 -17.51 37.72
CA ASP A 5 7.84 -18.85 37.67
C ASP A 5 8.47 -19.56 36.47
N LEU A 6 9.43 -20.43 36.78
CA LEU A 6 10.15 -21.22 35.78
C LEU A 6 9.16 -22.01 34.92
N MET A 7 8.00 -22.40 35.46
CA MET A 7 7.00 -23.16 34.70
C MET A 7 6.31 -22.31 33.64
N GLU A 8 5.99 -21.05 33.93
CA GLU A 8 5.44 -20.10 32.95
C GLU A 8 6.46 -19.76 31.86
N VAL A 9 7.75 -19.66 32.22
CA VAL A 9 8.85 -19.44 31.26
C VAL A 9 9.09 -20.68 30.41
N TYR A 10 9.06 -21.88 30.99
CA TYR A 10 9.19 -23.14 30.26
C TYR A 10 7.98 -23.39 29.36
N GLU A 11 6.76 -23.10 29.79
CA GLU A 11 5.56 -23.16 28.93
C GLU A 11 5.66 -22.18 27.77
N ARG A 12 6.12 -20.94 28.00
CA ARG A 12 6.39 -19.99 26.91
C ARG A 12 7.51 -20.44 25.98
N LEU A 13 8.57 -21.07 26.49
CA LEU A 13 9.69 -21.60 25.69
C LEU A 13 9.28 -22.84 24.87
N ASP A 14 8.42 -23.69 25.42
CA ASP A 14 7.81 -24.82 24.73
C ASP A 14 6.80 -24.33 23.68
N GLU A 15 5.99 -23.31 23.98
CA GLU A 15 5.10 -22.64 23.02
C GLU A 15 5.89 -22.00 21.87
N LEU A 16 7.11 -21.52 22.14
CA LEU A 16 8.01 -20.94 21.14
C LEU A 16 8.80 -22.00 20.36
N ASP A 17 8.58 -23.30 20.62
CA ASP A 17 9.23 -24.42 19.94
C ASP A 17 10.77 -24.25 19.96
N SER A 18 11.32 -24.02 21.16
CA SER A 18 12.72 -23.58 21.33
C SER A 18 13.75 -24.52 20.69
N GLU A 19 13.46 -25.82 20.60
CA GLU A 19 14.31 -26.81 19.92
C GLU A 19 14.33 -26.61 18.39
N ASN A 20 13.23 -26.16 17.78
CA ASN A 20 13.15 -25.88 16.34
C ASN A 20 13.38 -24.40 15.99
N ALA A 21 13.35 -23.50 16.97
CA ALA A 21 13.49 -22.06 16.79
C ALA A 21 14.78 -21.70 16.05
N GLU A 22 15.91 -22.29 16.43
CA GLU A 22 17.20 -22.08 15.77
C GLU A 22 17.17 -22.58 14.32
N SER A 23 16.62 -23.77 14.08
CA SER A 23 16.46 -24.34 12.74
C SER A 23 15.56 -23.49 11.84
N ARG A 24 14.45 -22.97 12.38
CA ARG A 24 13.55 -22.05 11.66
C ARG A 24 14.23 -20.72 11.34
N ALA A 25 14.94 -20.13 12.31
CA ALA A 25 15.70 -18.91 12.09
C ALA A 25 16.78 -19.10 11.01
N ALA A 26 17.52 -20.21 11.07
CA ALA A 26 18.52 -20.57 10.07
C ALA A 26 17.90 -20.76 8.67
N THR A 27 16.70 -21.34 8.57
CA THR A 27 15.97 -21.51 7.30
C THR A 27 15.57 -20.16 6.69
N ILE A 28 15.03 -19.24 7.51
CA ILE A 28 14.66 -17.89 7.08
C ILE A 28 15.91 -17.10 6.63
N LEU A 29 16.99 -17.16 7.42
CA LEU A 29 18.25 -16.50 7.09
C LEU A 29 18.87 -17.06 5.82
N ALA A 30 18.88 -18.39 5.64
CA ALA A 30 19.36 -19.02 4.42
C ALA A 30 18.57 -18.56 3.18
N GLY A 31 17.24 -18.50 3.30
CA GLY A 31 16.36 -17.98 2.25
C GLY A 31 16.63 -16.52 1.88
N LEU A 32 17.04 -15.71 2.85
CA LEU A 32 17.45 -14.30 2.65
C LEU A 32 18.92 -14.14 2.24
N GLY A 33 19.62 -15.24 1.96
CA GLY A 33 20.99 -15.24 1.42
C GLY A 33 22.12 -15.29 2.45
N PHE A 34 21.84 -15.66 3.70
CA PHE A 34 22.87 -15.87 4.72
C PHE A 34 23.32 -17.34 4.74
N ASP A 35 24.54 -17.61 4.31
CA ASP A 35 25.18 -18.91 4.49
C ASP A 35 25.51 -19.20 5.97
N ASN A 36 25.97 -20.43 6.27
CA ASN A 36 26.24 -20.85 7.64
C ASN A 36 27.31 -19.98 8.35
N GLU A 37 28.31 -19.47 7.61
CA GLU A 37 29.34 -18.62 8.19
C GLU A 37 28.77 -17.22 8.51
N ALA A 38 27.94 -16.70 7.60
CA ALA A 38 27.23 -15.46 7.77
C ALA A 38 26.29 -15.51 8.99
N GLN A 39 25.54 -16.60 9.17
CA GLN A 39 24.63 -16.75 10.31
C GLN A 39 25.36 -16.66 11.67
N ALA A 40 26.62 -17.10 11.75
CA ALA A 40 27.45 -17.00 12.96
C ALA A 40 28.15 -15.63 13.14
N ARG A 41 28.11 -14.75 12.14
CA ARG A 41 28.85 -13.49 12.14
C ARG A 41 28.13 -12.41 12.97
N PRO A 42 28.86 -11.59 13.76
CA PRO A 42 28.26 -10.50 14.52
C PRO A 42 27.51 -9.47 13.64
N THR A 43 26.30 -9.09 14.04
CA THR A 43 25.43 -8.15 13.29
C THR A 43 26.04 -6.77 13.01
N LYS A 44 27.06 -6.37 13.78
CA LYS A 44 27.81 -5.11 13.63
C LYS A 44 28.75 -5.09 12.42
N GLU A 45 29.08 -6.26 11.87
CA GLU A 45 30.02 -6.41 10.73
C GLU A 45 29.30 -6.33 9.38
N TYR A 46 27.96 -6.34 9.39
CA TYR A 46 27.14 -6.24 8.19
C TYR A 46 26.95 -4.80 7.72
N SER A 47 26.90 -4.63 6.40
CA SER A 47 26.48 -3.37 5.79
C SER A 47 25.01 -3.08 6.10
N GLY A 48 24.56 -1.82 5.89
CA GLY A 48 23.18 -1.42 6.15
C GLY A 48 22.13 -2.29 5.45
N GLY A 49 22.36 -2.68 4.18
CA GLY A 49 21.45 -3.54 3.42
C GLY A 49 21.34 -4.95 4.02
N TRP A 50 22.45 -5.54 4.45
CA TRP A 50 22.42 -6.83 5.15
C TRP A 50 21.74 -6.73 6.53
N ARG A 51 21.95 -5.63 7.27
CA ARG A 51 21.24 -5.40 8.54
C ARG A 51 19.72 -5.25 8.34
N MET A 52 19.29 -4.68 7.21
CA MET A 52 17.87 -4.67 6.83
C MET A 52 17.33 -6.09 6.59
N ARG A 53 18.10 -6.96 5.90
CA ARG A 53 17.71 -8.37 5.72
C ARG A 53 17.60 -9.11 7.06
N ILE A 54 18.48 -8.82 8.02
CA ILE A 54 18.38 -9.38 9.39
C ILE A 54 17.08 -8.90 10.07
N ALA A 55 16.73 -7.62 9.95
CA ALA A 55 15.49 -7.08 10.51
C ALA A 55 14.25 -7.72 9.87
N LEU A 56 14.27 -7.94 8.55
CA LEU A 56 13.23 -8.69 7.83
C LEU A 56 13.14 -10.13 8.36
N ALA A 57 14.27 -10.82 8.52
CA ALA A 57 14.31 -12.18 9.07
C ALA A 57 13.67 -12.25 10.45
N GLN A 58 13.97 -11.29 11.33
CA GLN A 58 13.37 -11.18 12.66
C GLN A 58 11.85 -10.99 12.58
N ALA A 59 11.38 -10.09 11.72
CA ALA A 59 9.94 -9.84 11.56
C ALA A 59 9.18 -11.08 11.04
N LEU A 60 9.77 -11.83 10.10
CA LEU A 60 9.20 -13.08 9.59
C LEU A 60 9.20 -14.18 10.66
N PHE A 61 10.30 -14.29 11.43
CA PHE A 61 10.43 -15.27 12.49
C PHE A 61 9.38 -15.10 13.60
N MET A 62 9.03 -13.87 13.94
CA MET A 62 8.02 -13.56 14.97
C MET A 62 6.60 -14.03 14.61
N THR A 63 6.30 -14.27 13.33
CA THR A 63 4.96 -14.69 12.87
C THR A 63 3.80 -13.83 13.43
N PRO A 64 3.85 -12.49 13.32
CA PRO A 64 2.82 -11.62 13.88
C PRO A 64 1.48 -11.77 13.13
N ASP A 65 0.36 -11.53 13.82
CA ASP A 65 -0.99 -11.54 13.21
C ASP A 65 -1.17 -10.50 12.09
N LEU A 66 -0.43 -9.40 12.21
CA LEU A 66 -0.30 -8.36 11.21
C LEU A 66 1.18 -8.04 10.97
N LEU A 67 1.66 -8.34 9.78
CA LEU A 67 3.00 -7.98 9.31
C LEU A 67 2.92 -6.77 8.38
N LEU A 68 3.69 -5.72 8.65
CA LEU A 68 3.80 -4.54 7.79
C LEU A 68 5.19 -4.51 7.15
N LEU A 69 5.25 -4.52 5.83
CA LEU A 69 6.49 -4.48 5.07
C LEU A 69 6.53 -3.24 4.19
N ASP A 70 7.50 -2.37 4.44
CA ASP A 70 7.74 -1.16 3.65
C ASP A 70 8.95 -1.37 2.74
N GLU A 71 8.70 -1.50 1.44
CA GLU A 71 9.67 -1.79 0.38
C GLU A 71 10.62 -2.97 0.72
N PRO A 72 10.08 -4.17 1.03
CA PRO A 72 10.88 -5.30 1.52
C PRO A 72 11.83 -5.89 0.46
N THR A 73 11.58 -5.61 -0.82
CA THR A 73 12.40 -6.09 -1.94
C THR A 73 13.70 -5.29 -2.08
N ASN A 74 13.80 -4.13 -1.42
CA ASN A 74 15.00 -3.32 -1.44
C ASN A 74 16.18 -4.11 -0.84
N HIS A 75 17.31 -4.06 -1.54
CA HIS A 75 18.53 -4.77 -1.16
C HIS A 75 18.43 -6.30 -1.18
N LEU A 76 17.37 -6.90 -1.76
CA LEU A 76 17.31 -8.33 -2.06
C LEU A 76 17.86 -8.60 -3.47
N ASP A 77 18.61 -9.68 -3.59
CA ASP A 77 19.00 -10.27 -4.86
C ASP A 77 17.91 -11.22 -5.36
N VAL A 78 17.93 -11.57 -6.65
CA VAL A 78 16.87 -12.36 -7.29
C VAL A 78 16.51 -13.65 -6.53
N PRO A 79 17.47 -14.47 -6.06
CA PRO A 79 17.13 -15.69 -5.31
C PRO A 79 16.41 -15.40 -3.98
N ALA A 80 16.86 -14.39 -3.23
CA ALA A 80 16.24 -14.01 -1.96
C ALA A 80 14.84 -13.40 -2.18
N LEU A 81 14.66 -12.67 -3.29
CA LEU A 81 13.36 -12.15 -3.69
C LEU A 81 12.38 -13.29 -4.01
N THR A 82 12.78 -14.26 -4.85
CA THR A 82 11.94 -15.44 -5.16
C THR A 82 11.60 -16.22 -3.91
N TRP A 83 12.57 -16.44 -3.01
CA TRP A 83 12.31 -17.11 -1.74
C TRP A 83 11.28 -16.35 -0.90
N LEU A 84 11.41 -15.02 -0.80
CA LEU A 84 10.46 -14.18 -0.06
C LEU A 84 9.06 -14.22 -0.67
N GLU A 85 8.94 -14.23 -2.01
CA GLU A 85 7.66 -14.38 -2.70
C GLU A 85 6.97 -15.69 -2.33
N GLU A 86 7.68 -16.81 -2.41
CA GLU A 86 7.16 -18.14 -2.05
C GLU A 86 6.79 -18.22 -0.57
N PHE A 87 7.64 -17.66 0.29
CA PHE A 87 7.40 -17.62 1.73
C PHE A 87 6.13 -16.84 2.05
N LEU A 88 5.97 -15.64 1.49
CA LEU A 88 4.79 -14.79 1.72
C LEU A 88 3.52 -15.35 1.04
N ALA A 89 3.63 -16.06 -0.07
CA ALA A 89 2.49 -16.73 -0.70
C ALA A 89 1.88 -17.82 0.19
N SER A 90 2.69 -18.44 1.05
CA SER A 90 2.24 -19.43 2.05
C SER A 90 1.88 -18.82 3.41
N TRP A 91 1.95 -17.50 3.55
CA TRP A 91 1.71 -16.82 4.82
C TRP A 91 0.22 -16.85 5.18
N GLU A 92 -0.12 -17.47 6.31
CA GLU A 92 -1.51 -17.67 6.74
C GLU A 92 -2.13 -16.43 7.41
N LYS A 93 -1.28 -15.50 7.89
CA LYS A 93 -1.70 -14.31 8.64
C LYS A 93 -1.84 -13.10 7.72
N THR A 94 -2.16 -11.93 8.29
CA THR A 94 -2.32 -10.72 7.48
C THR A 94 -0.96 -10.07 7.20
N VAL A 95 -0.70 -9.73 5.94
CA VAL A 95 0.47 -8.93 5.54
C VAL A 95 0.01 -7.71 4.73
N ILE A 96 0.55 -6.54 5.06
CA ILE A 96 0.40 -5.31 4.27
C ILE A 96 1.78 -4.97 3.71
N ILE A 97 1.85 -4.86 2.39
CA ILE A 97 3.08 -4.64 1.65
C ILE A 97 2.96 -3.31 0.92
N VAL A 98 3.95 -2.44 1.11
CA VAL A 98 4.21 -1.29 0.25
C VAL A 98 5.37 -1.67 -0.66
N SER A 99 5.15 -1.65 -1.97
CA SER A 99 6.23 -1.89 -2.93
C SER A 99 5.93 -1.22 -4.27
N HIS A 100 6.99 -0.91 -5.01
CA HIS A 100 6.92 -0.53 -6.42
C HIS A 100 7.19 -1.71 -7.38
N ASP A 101 7.56 -2.89 -6.86
CA ASP A 101 7.78 -4.09 -7.67
C ASP A 101 6.45 -4.78 -8.01
N ARG A 102 6.08 -4.71 -9.28
CA ARG A 102 4.82 -5.26 -9.78
C ARG A 102 4.79 -6.78 -9.74
N GLY A 103 5.91 -7.44 -10.03
CA GLY A 103 6.00 -8.91 -10.05
C GLY A 103 5.80 -9.44 -8.64
N PHE A 104 6.54 -8.87 -7.69
CA PHE A 104 6.43 -9.19 -6.28
C PHE A 104 5.00 -9.02 -5.76
N LEU A 105 4.37 -7.87 -6.01
CA LEU A 105 2.99 -7.61 -5.57
C LEU A 105 2.00 -8.60 -6.21
N ASN A 106 2.17 -8.94 -7.48
CA ASN A 106 1.26 -9.84 -8.17
C ASN A 106 1.31 -11.27 -7.61
N GLN A 107 2.47 -11.70 -7.12
CA GLN A 107 2.69 -13.04 -6.56
C GLN A 107 2.31 -13.15 -5.08
N THR A 108 2.45 -12.05 -4.32
CA THR A 108 2.31 -12.07 -2.85
C THR A 108 1.01 -11.46 -2.34
N THR A 109 0.26 -10.71 -3.16
CA THR A 109 -0.93 -9.98 -2.70
C THR A 109 -2.22 -10.47 -3.35
N SER A 110 -3.29 -10.50 -2.56
CA SER A 110 -4.65 -10.86 -3.00
C SER A 110 -5.56 -9.65 -3.22
N HIS A 111 -5.15 -8.48 -2.72
CA HIS A 111 -5.89 -7.22 -2.76
C HIS A 111 -4.91 -6.05 -2.91
N THR A 112 -5.34 -4.98 -3.58
CA THR A 112 -4.59 -3.72 -3.69
C THR A 112 -5.34 -2.58 -3.01
N ILE A 113 -4.65 -1.84 -2.15
CA ILE A 113 -5.13 -0.59 -1.57
C ILE A 113 -4.48 0.56 -2.34
N PHE A 114 -5.29 1.32 -3.07
CA PHE A 114 -4.82 2.44 -3.88
C PHE A 114 -5.08 3.77 -3.15
N LEU A 115 -3.99 4.45 -2.78
CA LEU A 115 -4.03 5.79 -2.21
C LEU A 115 -4.08 6.84 -3.33
N HIS A 116 -5.20 7.56 -3.43
CA HIS A 116 -5.36 8.66 -4.38
C HIS A 116 -6.19 9.78 -3.77
N ARG A 117 -5.74 11.03 -3.91
CA ARG A 117 -6.41 12.23 -3.37
C ARG A 117 -6.76 12.11 -1.88
N LYS A 118 -5.82 11.61 -1.06
CA LYS A 118 -6.00 11.38 0.38
C LYS A 118 -7.14 10.39 0.72
N ARG A 119 -7.52 9.53 -0.22
CA ARG A 119 -8.53 8.48 -0.05
C ARG A 119 -7.92 7.13 -0.40
N LEU A 120 -8.38 6.09 0.29
CA LEU A 120 -8.01 4.71 0.01
C LEU A 120 -9.12 4.01 -0.75
N TRP A 121 -8.76 3.36 -1.85
CA TRP A 121 -9.65 2.56 -2.68
C TRP A 121 -9.20 1.10 -2.64
N TYR A 122 -10.14 0.20 -2.43
CA TYR A 122 -9.87 -1.23 -2.30
C TYR A 122 -10.22 -1.96 -3.59
N TYR A 123 -9.28 -2.75 -4.08
CA TYR A 123 -9.43 -3.58 -5.27
C TYR A 123 -9.13 -5.03 -4.89
N GLY A 124 -10.06 -5.93 -5.22
CA GLY A 124 -9.86 -7.36 -5.06
C GLY A 124 -9.13 -7.97 -6.25
N GLY A 125 -8.34 -9.01 -5.99
CA GLY A 125 -7.49 -9.65 -6.97
C GLY A 125 -6.04 -9.15 -6.90
N ASN A 126 -5.20 -9.79 -7.72
CA ASN A 126 -3.80 -9.47 -7.84
C ASN A 126 -3.56 -8.06 -8.41
N TYR A 127 -2.30 -7.62 -8.39
CA TYR A 127 -1.92 -6.27 -8.81
C TYR A 127 -2.27 -5.99 -10.29
N ASP A 128 -2.15 -6.97 -11.18
CA ASP A 128 -2.54 -6.82 -12.59
C ASP A 128 -4.05 -6.57 -12.75
N THR A 129 -4.87 -7.22 -11.93
CA THR A 129 -6.32 -6.98 -11.90
C THR A 129 -6.62 -5.55 -11.50
N PHE A 130 -5.93 -5.02 -10.49
CA PHE A 130 -6.03 -3.61 -10.11
C PHE A 130 -5.68 -2.68 -11.28
N LEU A 131 -4.56 -2.91 -11.98
CA LEU A 131 -4.15 -2.06 -13.11
C LEU A 131 -5.20 -2.05 -14.23
N ARG A 132 -5.75 -3.21 -14.58
CA ARG A 132 -6.82 -3.33 -15.59
C ARG A 132 -8.08 -2.57 -15.17
N VAL A 133 -8.58 -2.83 -13.96
CA VAL A 133 -9.81 -2.21 -13.45
C VAL A 133 -9.65 -0.69 -13.31
N ARG A 134 -8.48 -0.22 -12.86
CA ARG A 134 -8.16 1.22 -12.79
C ARG A 134 -8.17 1.86 -14.18
N ALA A 135 -7.58 1.21 -15.18
CA ALA A 135 -7.58 1.71 -16.55
C ALA A 135 -9.00 1.81 -17.13
N GLU A 136 -9.86 0.81 -16.87
CA GLU A 136 -11.27 0.83 -17.28
C GLU A 136 -12.05 1.96 -16.60
N HIS A 137 -11.88 2.15 -15.28
CA HIS A 137 -12.49 3.27 -14.56
C HIS A 137 -12.03 4.62 -15.11
N ARG A 138 -10.74 4.78 -15.39
CA ARG A 138 -10.17 6.00 -15.95
C ARG A 138 -10.75 6.30 -17.34
N ALA A 139 -10.87 5.29 -18.20
CA ALA A 139 -11.49 5.43 -19.51
C ALA A 139 -12.96 5.87 -19.42
N ASN A 140 -13.73 5.24 -18.53
CA ASN A 140 -15.14 5.59 -18.30
C ASN A 140 -15.28 7.03 -17.76
N GLN A 141 -14.45 7.42 -16.80
CA GLN A 141 -14.41 8.78 -16.26
C GLN A 141 -14.08 9.82 -17.35
N ALA A 142 -13.09 9.54 -18.19
CA ALA A 142 -12.71 10.43 -19.28
C ALA A 142 -13.84 10.64 -20.31
N VAL A 143 -14.59 9.57 -20.65
CA VAL A 143 -15.76 9.68 -21.54
C VAL A 143 -16.85 10.54 -20.88
N MET A 144 -17.17 10.30 -19.61
CA MET A 144 -18.19 11.05 -18.88
C MET A 144 -17.81 12.53 -18.73
N ALA A 145 -16.53 12.81 -18.43
CA ALA A 145 -15.99 14.16 -18.38
C ALA A 145 -16.13 14.87 -19.74
N GLY A 146 -15.78 14.22 -20.84
CA GLY A 146 -15.96 14.79 -22.19
C GLY A 146 -17.42 15.10 -22.54
N VAL A 147 -18.37 14.26 -22.11
CA VAL A 147 -19.81 14.52 -22.27
C VAL A 147 -20.24 15.73 -21.43
N GLN A 148 -19.78 15.82 -20.18
CA GLN A 148 -20.06 16.93 -19.28
C GLN A 148 -19.48 18.25 -19.80
N GLU A 149 -18.25 18.25 -20.30
CA GLU A 149 -17.60 19.41 -20.90
C GLU A 149 -18.38 19.96 -22.10
N ARG A 150 -18.82 19.08 -23.02
CA ARG A 150 -19.66 19.48 -24.16
C ARG A 150 -20.96 20.12 -23.70
N ARG A 151 -21.62 19.54 -22.68
CA ARG A 151 -22.85 20.08 -22.10
C ARG A 151 -22.61 21.45 -21.44
N VAL A 152 -21.52 21.60 -20.69
CA VAL A 152 -21.10 22.86 -20.09
C VAL A 152 -20.86 23.93 -21.16
N ALA A 153 -20.16 23.59 -22.24
CA ALA A 153 -19.90 24.51 -23.35
C ALA A 153 -21.20 24.98 -24.03
N GLN A 154 -22.15 24.06 -24.28
CA GLN A 154 -23.45 24.40 -24.84
C GLN A 154 -24.27 25.32 -23.93
N LEU A 155 -24.28 25.07 -22.61
CA LEU A 155 -24.96 25.92 -21.64
C LEU A 155 -24.33 27.32 -21.60
N LYS A 156 -22.99 27.41 -21.56
CA LYS A 156 -22.25 28.68 -21.60
C LYS A 156 -22.57 29.48 -22.87
N GLN A 157 -22.57 28.83 -24.04
CA GLN A 157 -22.90 29.47 -25.31
C GLN A 157 -24.34 29.99 -25.34
N PHE A 158 -25.31 29.21 -24.83
CA PHE A 158 -26.70 29.64 -24.74
C PHE A 158 -26.85 30.86 -23.83
N ILE A 159 -26.23 30.82 -22.64
CA ILE A 159 -26.27 31.91 -21.66
C ILE A 159 -25.67 33.18 -22.26
N ALA A 160 -24.53 33.09 -22.94
CA ALA A 160 -23.89 34.22 -23.59
C ALA A 160 -24.77 34.85 -24.68
N ARG A 161 -25.41 34.00 -25.51
CA ARG A 161 -26.23 34.48 -26.63
C ARG A 161 -27.58 35.06 -26.22
N PHE A 162 -28.20 34.52 -25.16
CA PHE A 162 -29.59 34.81 -24.80
C PHE A 162 -29.77 35.48 -23.43
N GLY A 163 -28.69 35.74 -22.69
CA GLY A 163 -28.72 36.35 -21.35
C GLY A 163 -29.33 37.75 -21.30
N HIS A 164 -29.16 38.54 -22.37
CA HIS A 164 -29.75 39.87 -22.53
C HIS A 164 -30.89 39.92 -23.57
N GLY A 165 -31.41 38.75 -23.97
CA GLY A 165 -32.51 38.65 -24.94
C GLY A 165 -33.86 39.05 -24.35
N SER A 166 -34.95 38.73 -25.07
CA SER A 166 -36.32 38.98 -24.59
C SER A 166 -36.57 38.42 -23.18
N LYS A 167 -37.54 38.99 -22.43
CA LYS A 167 -37.87 38.55 -21.06
C LYS A 167 -38.00 37.03 -20.90
N LYS A 168 -38.57 36.33 -21.91
CA LYS A 168 -38.69 34.87 -21.93
C LYS A 168 -37.32 34.18 -22.05
N MET A 169 -36.44 34.69 -22.90
CA MET A 169 -35.09 34.14 -23.11
C MET A 169 -34.17 34.39 -21.91
N ALA A 170 -34.23 35.59 -21.30
CA ALA A 170 -33.48 35.91 -20.08
C ALA A 170 -33.84 34.97 -18.90
N ARG A 171 -35.13 34.67 -18.69
CA ARG A 171 -35.58 33.69 -17.69
C ARG A 171 -35.04 32.27 -17.97
N GLN A 172 -35.00 31.86 -19.23
CA GLN A 172 -34.42 30.56 -19.60
C GLN A 172 -32.90 30.51 -19.39
N ALA A 173 -32.18 31.62 -19.64
CA ALA A 173 -30.75 31.73 -19.38
C ALA A 173 -30.44 31.60 -17.88
N GLN A 174 -31.22 32.25 -17.00
CA GLN A 174 -31.08 32.13 -15.55
C GLN A 174 -31.27 30.68 -15.05
N SER A 175 -32.27 29.95 -15.57
CA SER A 175 -32.46 28.54 -15.23
C SER A 175 -31.26 27.68 -15.64
N ARG A 176 -30.70 27.92 -16.83
CA ARG A 176 -29.49 27.23 -17.32
C ARG A 176 -28.22 27.62 -16.56
N MET A 177 -28.10 28.85 -16.05
CA MET A 177 -27.01 29.25 -15.15
C MET A 177 -27.03 28.41 -13.87
N LYS A 178 -28.21 28.17 -13.29
CA LYS A 178 -28.35 27.29 -12.12
C LYS A 178 -27.95 25.85 -12.44
N MET A 179 -28.33 25.32 -13.61
CA MET A 179 -27.89 24.00 -14.06
C MET A 179 -26.37 23.93 -14.27
N LEU A 180 -25.77 24.99 -14.83
CA LEU A 180 -24.33 25.09 -15.02
C LEU A 180 -23.59 25.05 -13.69
N SER A 181 -24.02 25.84 -12.70
CA SER A 181 -23.43 25.82 -11.35
C SER A 181 -23.47 24.41 -10.76
N LYS A 182 -24.63 23.76 -10.79
CA LYS A 182 -24.77 22.39 -10.29
C LYS A 182 -23.85 21.39 -11.01
N LEU A 183 -23.75 21.49 -12.34
CA LEU A 183 -22.84 20.64 -13.12
C LEU A 183 -21.37 20.91 -12.84
N GLN A 184 -20.99 22.11 -12.38
CA GLN A 184 -19.62 22.42 -11.97
C GLN A 184 -19.32 21.85 -10.59
N ASP A 185 -20.29 21.86 -9.68
CA ASP A 185 -20.16 21.24 -8.35
C ASP A 185 -20.07 19.71 -8.45
N GLU A 186 -20.78 19.11 -9.41
CA GLU A 186 -20.80 17.66 -9.70
C GLU A 186 -19.83 17.29 -10.83
N ALA A 187 -18.68 17.95 -10.93
CA ALA A 187 -17.68 17.64 -11.95
C ALA A 187 -17.20 16.19 -11.84
N VAL A 188 -17.20 15.46 -12.96
CA VAL A 188 -16.62 14.12 -13.02
C VAL A 188 -15.13 14.22 -12.74
N GLU A 189 -14.70 13.57 -11.67
CA GLU A 189 -13.30 13.47 -11.31
C GLU A 189 -12.63 12.35 -12.10
N VAL A 190 -11.61 12.70 -12.89
CA VAL A 190 -10.79 11.75 -13.63
C VAL A 190 -9.54 11.42 -12.80
N ASP A 191 -9.29 10.12 -12.60
CA ASP A 191 -8.05 9.60 -12.01
C ASP A 191 -6.83 10.00 -12.87
N TYR A 192 -5.73 10.34 -12.20
CA TYR A 192 -4.45 10.70 -12.83
C TYR A 192 -3.28 10.13 -12.02
N ASP A 193 -2.13 10.00 -12.67
CA ASP A 193 -0.90 9.60 -12.00
C ASP A 193 -0.24 10.84 -11.40
N ASP A 194 0.00 10.84 -10.09
CA ASP A 194 0.58 11.96 -9.35
C ASP A 194 2.10 11.75 -9.17
N PRO A 195 2.95 12.33 -10.03
CA PRO A 195 4.40 12.15 -9.93
C PRO A 195 5.02 12.90 -8.76
N TYR A 196 4.26 13.73 -8.03
CA TYR A 196 4.77 14.61 -6.99
C TYR A 196 4.08 14.41 -5.64
N LEU A 197 3.44 13.26 -5.41
CA LEU A 197 2.79 12.97 -4.13
C LEU A 197 3.82 13.05 -2.98
N GLN A 198 3.79 14.16 -2.24
CA GLN A 198 4.59 14.35 -1.03
C GLN A 198 3.70 14.11 0.19
N LEU A 199 4.02 13.08 0.96
CA LEU A 199 3.39 12.81 2.25
C LEU A 199 4.25 13.45 3.35
N ASN A 200 3.73 14.52 3.94
CA ASN A 200 4.34 15.12 5.13
C ASN A 200 3.70 14.49 6.37
N PHE A 201 4.48 13.67 7.07
CA PHE A 201 4.08 13.14 8.37
C PHE A 201 4.51 14.11 9.47
N PRO A 202 3.68 14.37 10.49
CA PRO A 202 4.14 15.06 11.68
C PRO A 202 5.27 14.26 12.33
N ALA A 203 6.23 14.94 12.95
CA ALA A 203 7.32 14.29 13.67
C ALA A 203 6.74 13.31 14.72
N ALA A 204 7.17 12.05 14.67
CA ALA A 204 6.79 11.08 15.69
C ALA A 204 7.27 11.56 17.06
N ALA A 205 6.39 11.56 18.05
CA ALA A 205 6.82 11.71 19.43
C ALA A 205 7.80 10.58 19.76
N PRO A 206 8.87 10.83 20.54
CA PRO A 206 9.84 9.81 20.88
C PRO A 206 9.12 8.59 21.47
N LEU A 207 9.28 7.44 20.81
CA LEU A 207 8.73 6.19 21.29
C LEU A 207 9.39 5.86 22.64
N PRO A 208 8.64 5.36 23.64
CA PRO A 208 9.27 4.75 24.80
C PRO A 208 10.18 3.62 24.32
N PRO A 209 11.32 3.38 25.00
CA PRO A 209 12.25 2.34 24.61
C PRO A 209 11.50 1.01 24.49
N PRO A 210 11.77 0.19 23.46
CA PRO A 210 11.11 -1.09 23.31
C PRO A 210 11.33 -1.89 24.60
N CYS A 211 10.24 -2.42 25.15
CA CYS A 211 10.31 -3.34 26.28
C CYS A 211 10.93 -4.64 25.75
N ILE A 212 12.25 -4.71 25.79
CA ILE A 212 12.98 -5.98 25.74
C ILE A 212 12.75 -6.58 27.13
N SER A 213 11.76 -7.46 27.25
CA SER A 213 11.61 -8.37 28.38
C SER A 213 12.40 -9.64 28.12
#